data_AF-A0A409W2J5-F1
#
_entry.id   AF-A0A409W2J5-F1
#
_cell.length_a   1.000
_cell.length_b   1.000
_cell.length_c   1.000
_cell.angle_alpha   90.00
_cell.angle_beta   90.00
_cell.angle_gamma   90.00
#
_symmetry.space_group_name_H-M   'P 1'
#
loop_
_entity.id
_entity.type
_entity.pdbx_description
1 polymer ?
#
loop_
_entity_poly.entity_id
_entity_poly.type
_entity_poly.pdbx_seq_one_letter_code
_entity_poly.pdbx_strand_id
1 'polypeptide(L)'
;MVSSSVWSLFLFALLAQASTLTLKSPRFTVLDSKGSQLRQESCVLTSKTLATPVQLDAKDTLKLAFQVVDQESGKGFQPHQTFLRFYDEKNNEEGIQPVRVTPGGKAKFDLNPSKPPLSLPPTPNQDPLKVSLIIGSSQHDPLTVELFDLILPASQPAPQHPDEASFRLRPEIQHTFRPDHKQPPKAISAIFSLLVAAPWLVLVGLWSQVAPSPTRAFSPSILPFIVSLGAFEGLLFWYWVDLKLGQVLLYGFFLAIPTILTGKQALTSIGGQRVGRK
;
A
#
# COMPACT_ATOMS: atom_id res chain seq x y z
N MET A 1 17.83 -4.90 -82.24
CA MET A 1 16.99 -6.08 -82.55
C MET A 1 16.88 -6.89 -81.28
N VAL A 2 15.76 -7.12 -80.59
CA VAL A 2 14.30 -6.95 -80.74
C VAL A 2 13.78 -6.99 -79.28
N SER A 3 13.16 -5.95 -78.74
CA SER A 3 11.71 -5.69 -78.64
C SER A 3 10.89 -6.66 -77.74
N SER A 4 9.91 -6.07 -77.04
CA SER A 4 8.78 -6.64 -76.25
C SER A 4 9.06 -6.89 -74.76
N SER A 5 8.17 -6.57 -73.82
CA SER A 5 6.83 -5.99 -73.88
C SER A 5 6.48 -5.36 -72.54
N VAL A 6 5.96 -4.14 -72.59
CA VAL A 6 5.38 -3.39 -71.47
C VAL A 6 3.96 -3.90 -71.25
N TRP A 7 3.66 -4.42 -70.06
CA TRP A 7 2.28 -4.66 -69.61
C TRP A 7 1.99 -3.75 -68.43
N SER A 8 1.37 -2.61 -68.74
CA SER A 8 0.82 -1.68 -67.77
C SER A 8 -0.53 -2.22 -67.29
N LEU A 9 -0.60 -2.69 -66.05
CA LEU A 9 -1.85 -2.98 -65.37
C LEU A 9 -2.48 -1.66 -64.92
N PHE A 10 -3.42 -1.14 -65.71
CA PHE A 10 -4.35 -0.10 -65.28
C PHE A 10 -5.38 -0.72 -64.34
N LEU A 11 -5.14 -0.57 -63.03
CA LEU A 11 -6.17 -0.74 -62.00
C LEU A 11 -7.12 0.46 -62.10
N PHE A 12 -8.31 0.23 -62.65
CA PHE A 12 -9.44 1.16 -62.55
C PHE A 12 -9.84 1.26 -61.07
N ALA A 13 -9.37 2.30 -60.39
CA ALA A 13 -9.93 2.72 -59.12
C ALA A 13 -11.33 3.28 -59.41
N LEU A 14 -12.37 2.47 -59.21
CA LEU A 14 -13.74 2.94 -59.05
C LEU A 14 -13.73 3.91 -57.85
N LEU A 15 -13.73 5.20 -58.14
CA LEU A 15 -14.13 6.24 -57.20
C LEU A 15 -15.60 5.99 -56.87
N ALA A 16 -15.84 5.16 -55.85
CA ALA A 16 -17.12 5.12 -55.17
C ALA A 16 -17.31 6.51 -54.57
N GLN A 17 -18.16 7.31 -55.21
CA GLN A 17 -18.75 8.50 -54.61
C GLN A 17 -19.59 7.97 -53.44
N ALA A 18 -18.98 7.90 -52.26
CA ALA A 18 -19.68 7.50 -51.06
C ALA A 18 -20.62 8.65 -50.70
N SER A 19 -21.92 8.43 -50.86
CA SER A 19 -22.90 9.38 -50.38
C SER A 19 -22.83 9.42 -48.85
N THR A 20 -23.03 10.61 -48.29
CA THR A 20 -22.83 10.85 -46.86
C THR A 20 -24.10 10.52 -46.10
N LEU A 21 -23.99 9.77 -45.00
CA LEU A 21 -25.13 9.46 -44.14
C LEU A 21 -25.36 10.62 -43.16
N THR A 22 -26.64 10.90 -42.85
CA THR A 22 -27.03 11.78 -41.74
C THR A 22 -28.02 11.10 -40.82
N LEU A 23 -28.04 11.60 -39.59
CA LEU A 23 -29.05 11.24 -38.62
C LEU A 23 -30.17 12.27 -38.68
N LYS A 24 -31.41 11.80 -38.76
CA LYS A 24 -32.60 12.64 -38.65
C LYS A 24 -33.24 12.42 -37.28
N SER A 25 -33.43 13.51 -36.56
CA SER A 25 -34.10 13.55 -35.25
C SER A 25 -33.59 12.53 -34.21
N PRO A 26 -32.29 12.47 -33.90
CA PRO A 26 -31.83 11.71 -32.74
C PRO A 26 -32.43 12.34 -31.48
N ARG A 27 -33.13 11.54 -30.69
CA ARG A 27 -33.79 11.97 -29.46
C ARG A 27 -33.53 10.95 -28.38
N PHE A 28 -33.21 11.43 -27.18
CA PHE A 28 -33.24 10.58 -25.99
C PHE A 28 -34.41 10.97 -25.10
N THR A 29 -34.92 10.00 -24.36
CA THR A 29 -36.00 10.16 -23.39
C THR A 29 -35.64 9.37 -22.16
N VAL A 30 -35.62 10.02 -21.00
CA VAL A 30 -35.48 9.39 -19.69
C VAL A 30 -36.88 9.20 -19.11
N LEU A 31 -37.20 7.95 -18.78
CA LEU A 31 -38.46 7.55 -18.18
C LEU A 31 -38.21 7.11 -16.74
N ASP A 32 -39.07 7.53 -15.82
CA ASP A 32 -39.14 6.97 -14.46
C ASP A 32 -39.71 5.53 -14.51
N SER A 33 -39.52 4.79 -13.43
CA SER A 33 -40.11 3.49 -13.10
C SER A 33 -41.61 3.35 -13.38
N LYS A 34 -42.37 4.45 -13.31
CA LYS A 34 -43.82 4.51 -13.58
C LYS A 34 -44.15 4.84 -15.05
N GLY A 35 -43.16 4.98 -15.91
CA GLY A 35 -43.30 5.34 -17.32
C GLY A 35 -43.53 6.84 -17.58
N SER A 36 -43.43 7.68 -16.55
CA SER A 36 -43.49 9.14 -16.69
C SER A 36 -42.21 9.68 -17.31
N GLN A 37 -42.32 10.63 -18.24
CA GLN A 37 -41.18 11.27 -18.89
C GLN A 37 -40.52 12.27 -17.93
N LEU A 38 -39.26 12.02 -17.56
CA LEU A 38 -38.47 12.93 -16.71
C LEU A 38 -37.73 13.96 -17.55
N ARG A 39 -37.14 13.54 -18.68
CA ARG A 39 -36.35 14.41 -19.55
C ARG A 39 -36.43 13.92 -20.99
N GLN A 40 -36.65 14.82 -21.94
CA GLN A 40 -36.66 14.52 -23.37
C GLN A 40 -35.98 15.65 -24.13
N GLU A 41 -34.91 15.33 -24.85
CA GLU A 41 -34.18 16.31 -25.66
C GLU A 41 -33.81 15.69 -27.01
N SER A 42 -33.74 16.53 -28.05
CA SER A 42 -33.17 16.15 -29.34
C SER A 42 -31.67 16.41 -29.31
N CYS A 43 -30.87 15.38 -29.61
CA CYS A 43 -29.42 15.55 -29.75
C CYS A 43 -29.15 16.41 -30.99
N VAL A 44 -28.42 17.51 -30.83
CA VAL A 44 -27.99 18.32 -31.97
C VAL A 44 -26.71 17.70 -32.51
N LEU A 45 -26.68 17.41 -33.81
CA LEU A 45 -25.61 16.66 -34.50
C LEU A 45 -24.32 17.46 -34.71
N THR A 46 -24.27 18.70 -34.21
CA THR A 46 -23.19 19.64 -34.43
C THR A 46 -22.35 19.76 -33.16
N SER A 47 -21.41 18.82 -32.99
CA SER A 47 -20.17 18.90 -32.18
C SER A 47 -20.24 19.48 -30.76
N LYS A 48 -21.43 19.63 -30.17
CA LYS A 48 -21.62 20.17 -28.83
C LYS A 48 -22.26 19.08 -27.98
N THR A 49 -21.41 18.34 -27.29
CA THR A 49 -21.77 17.51 -26.13
C THR A 49 -22.76 18.29 -25.27
N LEU A 50 -23.87 17.67 -24.91
CA LEU A 50 -24.90 18.33 -24.10
C LEU A 50 -24.28 18.97 -22.85
N ALA A 51 -24.66 20.22 -22.55
CA ALA A 51 -24.08 20.99 -21.45
C ALA A 51 -24.34 20.39 -20.06
N THR A 52 -25.31 19.47 -19.96
CA THR A 52 -25.62 18.75 -18.71
C THR A 52 -25.70 17.26 -19.00
N PRO A 53 -24.89 16.43 -18.32
CA PRO A 53 -24.89 14.99 -18.52
C PRO A 53 -26.28 14.40 -18.21
N VAL A 54 -26.61 13.31 -18.87
CA VAL A 54 -27.84 12.56 -18.63
C VAL A 54 -27.59 11.64 -17.45
N GLN A 55 -28.24 11.90 -16.32
CA GLN A 55 -28.15 11.05 -15.13
C GLN A 55 -29.30 10.05 -15.14
N LEU A 56 -29.00 8.77 -14.90
CA LEU A 56 -29.99 7.72 -14.69
C LEU A 56 -29.92 7.21 -13.26
N ASP A 57 -31.07 7.10 -12.60
CA ASP A 57 -31.19 6.36 -11.35
C ASP A 57 -31.44 4.87 -11.62
N ALA A 58 -31.30 4.02 -10.60
CA ALA A 58 -31.37 2.57 -10.71
C ALA A 58 -32.68 2.03 -11.33
N LYS A 59 -33.77 2.79 -11.24
CA LYS A 59 -35.10 2.39 -11.75
C LYS A 59 -35.54 3.12 -13.02
N ASP A 60 -34.74 4.06 -13.51
CA ASP A 60 -35.06 4.83 -14.71
C ASP A 60 -34.85 3.98 -15.97
N THR A 61 -35.35 4.43 -17.11
CA THR A 61 -35.08 3.80 -18.41
C THR A 61 -34.75 4.87 -19.43
N LEU A 62 -33.61 4.73 -20.08
CA LEU A 62 -33.18 5.60 -21.17
C LEU A 62 -33.63 5.00 -22.50
N LYS A 63 -34.42 5.75 -23.27
CA LYS A 63 -34.82 5.40 -24.62
C LYS A 63 -34.15 6.33 -25.62
N LEU A 64 -33.41 5.77 -26.56
CA LEU A 64 -32.81 6.47 -27.68
C LEU A 64 -33.56 6.08 -28.96
N ALA A 65 -34.03 7.08 -29.70
CA ALA A 65 -34.65 6.89 -31.00
C ALA A 65 -33.95 7.77 -32.05
N PHE A 66 -33.63 7.20 -33.20
CA PHE A 66 -33.02 7.93 -34.31
C PHE A 66 -33.47 7.33 -35.64
N GLN A 67 -33.34 8.12 -36.71
CA GLN A 67 -33.54 7.65 -38.07
C GLN A 67 -32.29 7.93 -38.90
N VAL A 68 -31.75 6.91 -39.55
CA VAL A 68 -30.64 7.04 -40.50
C VAL A 68 -31.22 7.37 -41.87
N VAL A 69 -30.74 8.45 -42.47
CA VAL A 69 -31.15 8.91 -43.80
C VAL A 69 -29.91 9.17 -44.65
N ASP A 70 -30.05 8.93 -45.93
CA ASP A 70 -29.07 9.33 -46.93
C ASP A 70 -29.22 10.84 -47.21
N GLN A 71 -28.12 11.60 -47.17
CA GLN A 71 -28.14 13.05 -47.37
C GLN A 71 -28.63 13.46 -48.75
N GLU A 72 -28.32 12.66 -49.78
CA GLU A 72 -28.63 13.02 -51.16
C GLU A 72 -30.07 12.68 -51.55
N SER A 73 -30.57 11.53 -51.08
CA SER A 73 -31.90 11.05 -51.44
C SER A 73 -32.98 11.35 -50.40
N GLY A 74 -32.60 11.71 -49.16
CA GLY A 74 -33.51 11.93 -48.04
C GLY A 74 -34.32 10.69 -47.64
N LYS A 75 -34.05 9.53 -48.26
CA LYS A 75 -34.73 8.26 -48.00
C LYS A 75 -34.09 7.57 -46.79
N GLY A 76 -34.93 6.88 -46.03
CA GLY A 76 -34.46 6.05 -44.92
C GLY A 76 -33.61 4.91 -45.45
N PHE A 77 -32.41 4.75 -44.90
CA PHE A 77 -31.46 3.73 -45.29
C PHE A 77 -31.21 2.78 -44.11
N GLN A 78 -31.04 1.49 -44.38
CA GLN A 78 -30.70 0.49 -43.37
C GLN A 78 -29.20 0.17 -43.46
N PRO A 79 -28.37 0.65 -42.52
CA PRO A 79 -26.95 0.36 -42.53
C PRO A 79 -26.66 -1.11 -42.23
N HIS A 80 -25.49 -1.58 -42.66
CA HIS A 80 -25.00 -2.92 -42.37
C HIS A 80 -24.55 -3.06 -40.91
N GLN A 81 -23.96 -2.00 -40.36
CA GLN A 81 -23.48 -1.94 -38.98
C GLN A 81 -24.05 -0.71 -38.28
N THR A 82 -24.56 -0.91 -37.06
CA THR A 82 -25.04 0.18 -36.21
C THR A 82 -24.81 -0.19 -34.75
N PHE A 83 -23.89 0.53 -34.12
CA PHE A 83 -23.45 0.26 -32.76
C PHE A 83 -23.53 1.52 -31.92
N LEU A 84 -24.04 1.38 -30.70
CA LEU A 84 -23.85 2.38 -29.65
C LEU A 84 -22.62 1.98 -28.85
N ARG A 85 -21.67 2.91 -28.75
CA ARG A 85 -20.48 2.79 -27.93
C ARG A 85 -20.68 3.60 -26.66
N PHE A 86 -20.41 2.97 -25.52
CA PHE A 86 -20.30 3.59 -24.21
C PHE A 86 -18.83 3.55 -23.82
N TYR A 87 -18.18 4.69 -23.68
CA TYR A 87 -16.74 4.76 -23.42
C TYR A 87 -16.46 5.48 -22.10
N ASP A 88 -15.66 4.86 -21.25
CA ASP A 88 -15.12 5.45 -20.03
C ASP A 88 -13.70 5.96 -20.28
N GLU A 89 -13.50 7.29 -20.20
CA GLU A 89 -12.20 7.91 -20.44
C GLU A 89 -11.16 7.60 -19.35
N LYS A 90 -11.59 7.30 -18.12
CA LYS A 90 -10.67 7.09 -17.00
C LYS A 90 -10.11 5.68 -17.02
N ASN A 91 -10.97 4.69 -17.20
CA ASN A 91 -10.61 3.27 -17.19
C ASN A 91 -10.20 2.75 -18.58
N ASN A 92 -10.44 3.53 -19.65
CA ASN A 92 -10.30 3.10 -21.04
C ASN A 92 -11.11 1.83 -21.37
N GLU A 93 -12.22 1.63 -20.66
CA GLU A 93 -13.15 0.54 -20.91
C GLU A 93 -14.22 1.01 -21.89
N GLU A 94 -14.58 0.15 -22.84
CA GLU A 94 -15.65 0.42 -23.79
C GLU A 94 -16.67 -0.71 -23.82
N GLY A 95 -17.93 -0.32 -23.89
CA GLY A 95 -19.05 -1.20 -24.12
C GLY A 95 -19.69 -0.93 -25.47
N ILE A 96 -19.86 -1.97 -26.28
CA ILE A 96 -20.45 -1.84 -27.61
C ILE A 96 -21.78 -2.60 -27.64
N GLN A 97 -22.85 -1.89 -27.95
CA GLN A 97 -24.19 -2.44 -28.03
C GLN A 97 -24.72 -2.36 -29.46
N PRO A 98 -25.03 -3.49 -30.12
CA PRO A 98 -25.66 -3.48 -31.43
C PRO A 98 -27.09 -2.93 -31.33
N VAL A 99 -27.45 -2.06 -32.27
CA VAL A 99 -28.82 -1.52 -32.40
C VAL A 99 -29.43 -1.99 -33.69
N ARG A 100 -30.62 -2.58 -33.60
CA ARG A 100 -31.37 -3.03 -34.77
C ARG A 100 -32.04 -1.85 -35.47
N VAL A 101 -31.65 -1.62 -36.73
CA VAL A 101 -32.28 -0.62 -37.61
C VAL A 101 -33.30 -1.31 -38.50
N THR A 102 -34.47 -0.70 -38.67
CA THR A 102 -35.51 -1.18 -39.60
C THR A 102 -35.17 -0.82 -41.05
N PRO A 103 -35.79 -1.46 -42.07
CA PRO A 103 -35.56 -1.13 -43.48
C PRO A 103 -35.82 0.35 -43.83
N GLY A 104 -36.68 1.03 -43.07
CA GLY A 104 -36.94 2.48 -43.22
C GLY A 104 -35.95 3.39 -42.47
N GLY A 105 -34.84 2.86 -41.98
CA GLY A 105 -33.79 3.58 -41.26
C GLY A 105 -34.10 3.95 -39.82
N LYS A 106 -35.26 3.57 -39.27
CA LYS A 106 -35.64 3.89 -37.89
C LYS A 106 -35.05 2.88 -36.92
N ALA A 107 -34.52 3.36 -35.81
CA ALA A 107 -33.94 2.56 -34.74
C ALA A 107 -34.46 3.02 -33.37
N LYS A 108 -34.57 2.07 -32.44
CA LYS A 108 -34.91 2.30 -31.04
C LYS A 108 -34.00 1.47 -30.17
N PHE A 109 -33.48 2.08 -29.12
CA PHE A 109 -32.65 1.44 -28.13
C PHE A 109 -33.14 1.82 -26.73
N ASP A 110 -33.36 0.82 -25.89
CA ASP A 110 -33.83 1.02 -24.52
C ASP A 110 -32.76 0.45 -23.58
N LEU A 111 -32.29 1.29 -22.65
CA LEU A 111 -31.35 0.93 -21.60
C LEU A 111 -32.04 1.03 -20.24
N ASN A 112 -32.09 -0.10 -19.54
CA ASN A 112 -32.58 -0.18 -18.17
C ASN A 112 -31.39 -0.53 -17.24
N PRO A 113 -30.98 0.35 -16.32
CA PRO A 113 -29.88 0.11 -15.39
C PRO A 113 -30.18 -0.94 -14.32
N SER A 114 -31.45 -1.29 -14.05
CA SER A 114 -31.80 -2.45 -13.19
C SER A 114 -31.46 -3.79 -13.85
N LYS A 115 -31.39 -3.83 -15.18
CA LYS A 115 -31.04 -5.01 -15.98
C LYS A 115 -30.04 -4.59 -17.06
N PRO A 116 -28.83 -4.17 -16.66
CA PRO A 116 -27.86 -3.64 -17.60
C PRO A 116 -27.42 -4.75 -18.56
N PRO A 117 -27.24 -4.46 -19.86
CA PRO A 117 -26.63 -5.42 -20.77
C PRO A 117 -25.19 -5.71 -20.33
N LEU A 118 -24.75 -6.97 -20.53
CA LEU A 118 -23.40 -7.44 -20.17
C LEU A 118 -22.27 -6.66 -20.88
N SER A 119 -22.60 -6.03 -22.00
CA SER A 119 -21.69 -5.23 -22.81
C SER A 119 -21.37 -3.87 -22.20
N LEU A 120 -22.07 -3.39 -21.16
CA LEU A 120 -21.75 -2.09 -20.56
C LEU A 120 -20.49 -2.15 -19.69
N PRO A 121 -19.65 -1.11 -19.74
CA PRO A 121 -18.51 -1.01 -18.85
C PRO A 121 -18.98 -0.79 -17.40
N PRO A 122 -18.31 -1.39 -16.40
CA PRO A 122 -18.59 -1.15 -14.99
C PRO A 122 -18.22 0.28 -14.57
N THR A 123 -19.15 0.95 -13.89
CA THR A 123 -19.01 2.34 -13.39
C THR A 123 -19.13 2.39 -11.87
N PRO A 124 -18.11 1.98 -11.10
CA PRO A 124 -18.16 1.99 -9.63
C PRO A 124 -18.18 3.40 -9.04
N ASN A 125 -17.53 4.38 -9.68
CA ASN A 125 -17.36 5.74 -9.18
C ASN A 125 -18.35 6.76 -9.81
N GLN A 126 -19.36 6.28 -10.55
CA GLN A 126 -20.33 7.13 -11.28
C GLN A 126 -19.67 8.10 -12.27
N ASP A 127 -18.60 7.67 -12.91
CA ASP A 127 -17.92 8.44 -13.93
C ASP A 127 -18.80 8.60 -15.19
N PRO A 128 -18.75 9.77 -15.87
CA PRO A 128 -19.56 10.01 -17.06
C PRO A 128 -19.05 9.18 -18.25
N LEU A 129 -19.95 8.37 -18.82
CA LEU A 129 -19.70 7.57 -20.01
C LEU A 129 -20.03 8.38 -21.27
N LYS A 130 -19.09 8.45 -22.21
CA LYS A 130 -19.33 9.05 -23.53
C LYS A 130 -20.14 8.10 -24.38
N VAL A 131 -21.34 8.52 -24.80
CA VAL A 131 -22.19 7.74 -25.69
C VAL A 131 -22.00 8.21 -27.11
N SER A 132 -21.45 7.34 -27.96
CA SER A 132 -21.24 7.59 -29.39
C SER A 132 -22.04 6.60 -30.24
N LEU A 133 -22.57 7.05 -31.36
CA LEU A 133 -23.20 6.22 -32.37
C LEU A 133 -22.23 6.00 -33.52
N ILE A 134 -21.96 4.73 -33.84
CA ILE A 134 -21.08 4.29 -34.93
C ILE A 134 -21.94 3.58 -35.97
N ILE A 135 -21.93 4.09 -37.20
CA ILE A 135 -22.68 3.55 -38.33
C ILE A 135 -21.72 3.22 -39.46
N GLY A 136 -21.83 1.99 -39.97
CA GLY A 136 -21.05 1.49 -41.09
C GLY A 136 -21.93 0.93 -42.21
N SER A 137 -21.59 1.28 -43.45
CA SER A 137 -22.19 0.74 -44.66
C SER A 137 -21.09 0.49 -45.69
N SER A 138 -21.32 -0.41 -46.65
CA SER A 138 -20.38 -0.64 -47.75
C SER A 138 -20.44 0.45 -48.82
N GLN A 139 -21.54 1.19 -48.89
CA GLN A 139 -21.84 2.16 -49.95
C GLN A 139 -21.68 3.62 -49.52
N HIS A 140 -21.54 3.86 -48.21
CA HIS A 140 -21.52 5.20 -47.61
C HIS A 140 -20.32 5.34 -46.69
N ASP A 141 -19.89 6.58 -46.47
CA ASP A 141 -18.81 6.86 -45.53
C ASP A 141 -19.20 6.50 -44.09
N PRO A 142 -18.25 5.97 -43.28
CA PRO A 142 -18.52 5.63 -41.90
C PRO A 142 -18.82 6.89 -41.09
N LEU A 143 -19.86 6.82 -40.27
CA LEU A 143 -20.34 7.94 -39.46
C LEU A 143 -20.17 7.62 -37.98
N THR A 144 -19.35 8.42 -37.29
CA THR A 144 -19.18 8.38 -35.83
C THR A 144 -19.66 9.71 -35.26
N VAL A 145 -20.68 9.67 -34.40
CA VAL A 145 -21.28 10.86 -33.79
C VAL A 145 -21.36 10.69 -32.28
N GLU A 146 -20.79 11.63 -31.53
CA GLU A 146 -20.98 11.71 -30.08
C GLU A 146 -22.36 12.31 -29.78
N LEU A 147 -23.14 11.63 -28.92
CA LEU A 147 -24.51 12.01 -28.61
C LEU A 147 -24.59 12.83 -27.32
N PHE A 148 -24.13 12.26 -26.21
CA PHE A 148 -24.16 12.86 -24.88
C PHE A 148 -23.30 12.05 -23.89
N ASP A 149 -23.05 12.66 -22.74
CA ASP A 149 -22.43 12.00 -21.59
C ASP A 149 -23.52 11.41 -20.67
N LEU A 150 -23.35 10.15 -20.28
CA LEU A 150 -24.30 9.37 -19.51
C LEU A 150 -23.68 8.99 -18.16
N ILE A 151 -24.35 9.35 -17.07
CA ILE A 151 -23.98 8.94 -15.72
C ILE A 151 -24.93 7.83 -15.29
N LEU A 152 -24.36 6.65 -15.03
CA LEU A 152 -25.08 5.48 -14.57
C LEU A 152 -25.03 5.37 -13.03
N PRO A 153 -25.98 4.65 -12.41
CA PRO A 153 -25.89 4.31 -10.99
C PRO A 153 -24.64 3.45 -10.74
N ALA A 154 -24.14 3.49 -9.50
CA ALA A 154 -22.91 2.79 -9.15
C ALA A 154 -23.06 1.27 -9.35
N SER A 155 -22.18 0.69 -10.18
CA SER A 155 -22.14 -0.75 -10.42
C SER A 155 -21.07 -1.43 -9.58
N GLN A 156 -21.11 -2.77 -9.53
CA GLN A 156 -19.96 -3.52 -9.03
C GLN A 156 -18.74 -3.28 -9.93
N PRO A 157 -17.53 -3.29 -9.37
CA PRO A 157 -16.31 -3.16 -10.16
C PRO A 157 -16.14 -4.36 -11.10
N ALA A 158 -15.33 -4.18 -12.15
CA ALA A 158 -14.94 -5.27 -13.04
C ALA A 158 -14.43 -6.48 -12.23
N PRO A 159 -14.82 -7.71 -12.58
CA PRO A 159 -14.24 -8.90 -11.98
C PRO A 159 -12.73 -8.90 -12.20
N GLN A 160 -11.96 -8.82 -11.11
CA GLN A 160 -10.50 -8.89 -11.19
C GLN A 160 -10.08 -10.33 -11.47
N HIS A 161 -9.17 -10.50 -12.42
CA HIS A 161 -8.61 -11.82 -12.69
C HIS A 161 -7.76 -12.24 -11.48
N PRO A 162 -7.84 -13.49 -11.00
CA PRO A 162 -7.10 -13.94 -9.82
C PRO A 162 -5.59 -13.68 -9.91
N ASP A 163 -5.04 -13.77 -11.12
CA ASP A 163 -3.61 -13.53 -11.38
C ASP A 163 -3.24 -12.05 -11.60
N GLU A 164 -4.20 -11.12 -11.64
CA GLU A 164 -3.93 -9.69 -11.88
C GLU A 164 -2.99 -9.11 -10.80
N ALA A 165 -3.11 -9.58 -9.56
CA ALA A 165 -2.23 -9.20 -8.45
C ALA A 165 -0.78 -9.66 -8.61
N SER A 166 -0.49 -10.61 -9.52
CA SER A 166 0.86 -11.11 -9.80
C SER A 166 1.59 -10.24 -10.83
N PHE A 167 0.86 -9.49 -11.66
CA PHE A 167 1.44 -8.63 -12.69
C PHE A 167 1.66 -7.18 -12.21
N ARG A 168 1.28 -6.86 -10.97
CA ARG A 168 1.49 -5.55 -10.36
C ARG A 168 2.66 -5.59 -9.37
N LEU A 169 3.39 -4.49 -9.30
CA LEU A 169 4.40 -4.29 -8.25
C LEU A 169 3.71 -4.39 -6.89
N ARG A 170 4.20 -5.31 -6.05
CA ARG A 170 3.71 -5.47 -4.67
C ARG A 170 4.30 -4.37 -3.78
N PRO A 171 3.56 -3.93 -2.76
CA PRO A 171 4.10 -2.98 -1.79
C PRO A 171 5.33 -3.59 -1.08
N GLU A 172 6.28 -2.72 -0.73
CA GLU A 172 7.47 -3.11 0.03
C GLU A 172 7.09 -3.55 1.45
N ILE A 173 7.69 -4.65 1.92
CA ILE A 173 7.47 -5.17 3.28
C ILE A 173 8.57 -4.61 4.19
N GLN A 174 8.20 -3.77 5.15
CA GLN A 174 9.12 -3.23 6.14
C GLN A 174 9.09 -4.05 7.44
N HIS A 175 10.26 -4.55 7.86
CA HIS A 175 10.37 -5.27 9.14
C HIS A 175 10.28 -4.28 10.31
N THR A 176 9.30 -4.47 11.20
CA THR A 176 9.14 -3.65 12.40
C THR A 176 9.85 -4.32 13.59
N PHE A 177 10.93 -3.71 14.07
CA PHE A 177 11.63 -4.16 15.27
C PHE A 177 10.80 -3.88 16.54
N ARG A 178 11.05 -4.66 17.59
CA ARG A 178 10.47 -4.38 18.91
C ARG A 178 11.03 -3.04 19.43
N PRO A 179 10.20 -2.17 20.03
CA PRO A 179 10.68 -0.95 20.62
C PRO A 179 11.56 -1.25 21.85
N ASP A 180 12.56 -0.41 22.07
CA ASP A 180 13.41 -0.49 23.26
C ASP A 180 12.60 -0.27 24.54
N HIS A 181 12.97 -1.00 25.60
CA HIS A 181 12.34 -0.84 26.91
C HIS A 181 12.65 0.55 27.49
N LYS A 182 11.61 1.24 27.97
CA LYS A 182 11.76 2.55 28.60
C LYS A 182 12.54 2.44 29.90
N GLN A 183 13.71 3.07 29.95
CA GLN A 183 14.54 3.16 31.16
C GLN A 183 14.08 4.29 32.09
N PRO A 184 14.27 4.17 33.42
CA PRO A 184 13.95 5.23 34.37
C PRO A 184 14.89 6.44 34.23
N PRO A 185 14.47 7.64 34.67
CA PRO A 185 15.32 8.83 34.68
C PRO A 185 16.59 8.63 35.52
N LYS A 186 17.75 9.01 34.95
CA LYS A 186 19.08 8.86 35.59
C LYS A 186 19.16 9.50 36.98
N ALA A 187 18.50 10.63 37.19
CA ALA A 187 18.50 11.33 38.47
C ALA A 187 17.85 10.49 39.60
N ILE A 188 16.75 9.80 39.28
CA ILE A 188 16.06 8.93 40.24
C ILE A 188 16.96 7.75 40.60
N SER A 189 17.53 7.08 39.58
CA SER A 189 18.48 5.99 39.79
C SER A 189 19.67 6.40 40.66
N ALA A 190 20.26 7.59 40.43
CA ALA A 190 21.40 8.09 41.20
C ALA A 190 21.05 8.33 42.69
N ILE A 191 19.88 8.91 42.98
CA ILE A 191 19.42 9.13 44.36
C ILE A 191 19.27 7.79 45.10
N PHE A 192 18.64 6.80 44.48
CA PHE A 192 18.48 5.49 45.10
C PHE A 192 19.83 4.75 45.27
N SER A 193 20.78 4.89 44.35
CA SER A 193 22.14 4.35 44.53
C SER A 193 22.84 4.98 45.74
N LEU A 194 22.72 6.30 45.94
CA LEU A 194 23.26 6.97 47.13
C LEU A 194 22.58 6.49 48.41
N LEU A 195 21.26 6.29 48.38
CA LEU A 195 20.50 5.78 49.52
C LEU A 195 20.97 4.38 49.92
N VAL A 196 21.26 3.51 48.96
CA VAL A 196 21.83 2.16 49.22
C VAL A 196 23.26 2.25 49.78
N ALA A 197 24.04 3.25 49.37
CA ALA A 197 25.39 3.47 49.90
C ALA A 197 25.42 4.13 51.30
N ALA A 198 24.36 4.85 51.69
CA ALA A 198 24.33 5.62 52.94
C ALA A 198 24.57 4.79 54.22
N PRO A 199 24.00 3.59 54.41
CA PRO A 199 24.27 2.76 55.59
C PRO A 199 25.75 2.42 55.77
N TRP A 200 26.50 2.24 54.67
CA TRP A 200 27.94 1.99 54.72
C TRP A 200 28.70 3.19 55.26
N LEU A 201 28.35 4.41 54.83
CA LEU A 201 28.95 5.64 55.36
C LEU A 201 28.66 5.82 56.86
N VAL A 202 27.43 5.54 57.28
CA VAL A 202 27.04 5.57 58.70
C VAL A 202 27.85 4.55 59.51
N LEU A 203 28.01 3.32 58.99
CA LEU A 203 28.81 2.28 59.64
C LEU A 203 30.26 2.73 59.86
N VAL A 204 30.91 3.28 58.83
CA VAL A 204 32.29 3.78 58.95
C VAL A 204 32.38 4.94 59.96
N GLY A 205 31.39 5.84 59.95
CA GLY A 205 31.29 6.92 60.93
C GLY A 205 31.20 6.41 62.38
N LEU A 206 30.34 5.43 62.64
CA LEU A 206 30.21 4.80 63.96
C LEU A 206 31.47 4.05 64.38
N TRP A 207 32.13 3.33 63.46
CA TRP A 207 33.40 2.68 63.75
C TRP A 207 34.49 3.66 64.16
N SER A 208 34.53 4.86 63.58
CA SER A 208 35.52 5.88 63.99
C SER A 208 35.37 6.34 65.45
N GLN A 209 34.16 6.23 66.01
CA GLN A 209 33.85 6.66 67.38
C GLN A 209 33.96 5.53 68.41
N VAL A 210 33.59 4.31 68.03
CA VAL A 210 33.42 3.18 68.97
C VAL A 210 34.53 2.15 68.84
N ALA A 211 35.14 1.96 67.66
CA ALA A 211 36.05 0.85 67.44
C ALA A 211 37.46 1.13 67.99
N PRO A 212 38.09 0.17 68.68
CA PRO A 212 39.48 0.29 69.09
C PRO A 212 40.41 0.31 67.86
N SER A 213 41.40 1.20 67.87
CA SER A 213 42.34 1.34 66.75
C SER A 213 43.09 0.02 66.49
N PRO A 214 43.19 -0.47 65.25
CA PRO A 214 43.90 -1.70 64.93
C PRO A 214 45.42 -1.49 64.97
N THR A 215 46.00 -1.48 66.16
CA THR A 215 47.43 -1.21 66.39
C THR A 215 48.38 -2.23 65.77
N ARG A 216 47.89 -3.40 65.35
CA ARG A 216 48.69 -4.48 64.76
C ARG A 216 48.37 -4.80 63.29
N ALA A 217 47.49 -4.04 62.64
CA ALA A 217 47.23 -4.25 61.21
C ALA A 217 48.53 -4.18 60.37
N PHE A 218 49.52 -3.40 60.84
CA PHE A 218 50.82 -3.22 60.18
C PHE A 218 51.93 -4.15 60.69
N SER A 219 51.63 -5.18 61.49
CA SER A 219 52.64 -6.16 61.89
C SER A 219 53.07 -7.03 60.69
N PRO A 220 54.37 -7.36 60.56
CA PRO A 220 54.87 -8.20 59.48
C PRO A 220 54.22 -9.59 59.41
N SER A 221 53.62 -10.07 60.50
CA SER A 221 52.90 -11.35 60.51
C SER A 221 51.44 -11.27 60.06
N ILE A 222 50.82 -10.09 60.10
CA ILE A 222 49.38 -9.90 59.84
C ILE A 222 49.13 -9.15 58.54
N LEU A 223 49.96 -8.15 58.22
CA LEU A 223 49.85 -7.34 57.00
C LEU A 223 49.80 -8.20 55.72
N PRO A 224 50.67 -9.21 55.52
CA PRO A 224 50.61 -10.04 54.31
C PRO A 224 49.28 -10.78 54.13
N PHE A 225 48.61 -11.13 55.25
CA PHE A 225 47.31 -11.78 55.21
C PHE A 225 46.18 -10.79 54.89
N ILE A 226 46.24 -9.56 55.41
CA ILE A 226 45.27 -8.50 55.04
C ILE A 226 45.39 -8.15 53.56
N VAL A 227 46.62 -8.04 53.05
CA VAL A 227 46.88 -7.77 51.63
C VAL A 227 46.36 -8.91 50.75
N SER A 228 46.54 -10.16 51.15
CA SER A 228 46.04 -11.30 50.36
C SER A 228 44.51 -11.40 50.36
N LEU A 229 43.83 -11.04 51.47
CA LEU A 229 42.38 -10.85 51.50
C LEU A 229 41.93 -9.71 50.59
N GLY A 230 42.60 -8.56 50.63
CA GLY A 230 42.31 -7.44 49.73
C GLY A 230 42.54 -7.79 48.25
N ALA A 231 43.54 -8.61 47.95
CA ALA A 231 43.78 -9.12 46.60
C ALA A 231 42.65 -10.05 46.14
N PHE A 232 42.04 -10.84 47.02
CA PHE A 232 40.87 -11.65 46.70
C PHE A 232 39.63 -10.78 46.39
N GLU A 233 39.37 -9.75 47.19
CA GLU A 233 38.30 -8.79 46.90
C GLU A 233 38.54 -8.02 45.60
N GLY A 234 39.79 -7.63 45.33
CA GLY A 234 40.18 -7.02 44.06
C GLY A 234 39.97 -7.94 42.87
N LEU A 235 40.28 -9.24 43.02
CA LEU A 235 40.04 -10.25 41.98
C LEU A 235 38.53 -10.41 41.70
N LEU A 236 37.69 -10.41 42.74
CA LEU A 236 36.24 -10.47 42.60
C LEU A 236 35.66 -9.20 41.97
N PHE A 237 36.20 -8.03 42.30
CA PHE A 237 35.83 -6.78 41.64
C PHE A 237 36.19 -6.82 40.15
N TRP A 238 37.39 -7.30 39.81
CA TRP A 238 37.80 -7.38 38.41
C TRP A 238 37.03 -8.45 37.63
N TYR A 239 36.59 -9.53 38.28
CA TYR A 239 35.63 -10.47 37.74
C TYR A 239 34.31 -9.81 37.35
N TRP A 240 33.79 -8.92 38.20
CA TRP A 240 32.57 -8.19 37.90
C TRP A 240 32.71 -7.24 36.69
N VAL A 241 33.92 -6.71 36.45
CA VAL A 241 34.17 -5.77 35.34
C VAL A 241 34.44 -6.47 34.01
N ASP A 242 35.33 -7.47 33.96
CA ASP A 242 35.83 -8.00 32.68
C ASP A 242 36.33 -9.46 32.70
N LEU A 243 36.77 -10.02 33.83
CA LEU A 243 37.37 -11.36 33.80
C LEU A 243 36.34 -12.47 33.48
N LYS A 244 36.81 -13.47 32.75
CA LYS A 244 36.03 -14.71 32.51
C LYS A 244 36.15 -15.65 33.70
N LEU A 245 35.13 -16.47 33.91
CA LEU A 245 35.07 -17.42 35.02
C LEU A 245 36.34 -18.29 35.15
N GLY A 246 36.82 -18.88 34.05
CA GLY A 246 38.04 -19.72 34.08
C GLY A 246 39.31 -18.97 34.52
N GLN A 247 39.44 -17.68 34.19
CA GLN A 247 40.58 -16.86 34.59
C GLN A 247 40.53 -16.56 36.09
N VAL A 248 39.35 -16.26 36.63
CA VAL A 248 39.16 -16.02 38.07
C VAL A 248 39.47 -17.26 38.88
N LEU A 249 39.04 -18.44 38.43
CA LEU A 249 39.39 -19.70 39.10
C LEU A 249 40.90 -19.95 39.08
N LEU A 250 41.56 -19.71 37.94
CA LEU A 250 43.01 -19.87 37.81
C LEU A 250 43.77 -18.89 38.70
N TYR A 251 43.47 -17.58 38.62
CA TYR A 251 44.12 -16.56 39.45
C TYR A 251 43.80 -16.77 40.93
N GLY A 252 42.56 -17.14 41.27
CA GLY A 252 42.15 -17.48 42.62
C GLY A 252 42.89 -18.69 43.17
N PHE A 253 43.14 -19.72 42.35
CA PHE A 253 43.95 -20.88 42.73
C PHE A 253 45.39 -20.47 43.09
N PHE A 254 46.05 -19.69 42.24
CA PHE A 254 47.40 -19.20 42.53
C PHE A 254 47.44 -18.25 43.72
N LEU A 255 46.42 -17.42 43.89
CA LEU A 255 46.29 -16.49 45.02
C LEU A 255 45.98 -17.20 46.34
N ALA A 256 45.31 -18.36 46.30
CA ALA A 256 44.99 -19.14 47.49
C ALA A 256 46.24 -19.65 48.22
N ILE A 257 47.29 -20.03 47.48
CA ILE A 257 48.54 -20.57 48.04
C ILE A 257 49.20 -19.59 49.06
N PRO A 258 49.56 -18.34 48.70
CA PRO A 258 50.12 -17.39 49.64
C PRO A 258 49.10 -16.99 50.72
N THR A 259 47.80 -16.98 50.43
CA THR A 259 46.75 -16.64 51.39
C THR A 259 46.66 -17.66 52.53
N ILE A 260 46.77 -18.96 52.23
CA ILE A 260 46.79 -20.03 53.24
C ILE A 260 48.03 -19.92 54.12
N LEU A 261 49.21 -19.69 53.52
CA LEU A 261 50.47 -19.58 54.27
C LEU A 261 50.50 -18.35 55.19
N THR A 262 50.15 -17.18 54.65
CA THR A 262 50.08 -15.93 55.42
C THR A 262 48.96 -15.96 56.46
N GLY A 263 47.83 -16.57 56.15
CA GLY A 263 46.72 -16.77 57.09
C GLY A 263 47.09 -17.67 58.26
N LYS A 264 47.78 -18.79 58.00
CA LYS A 264 48.29 -19.65 59.07
C LYS A 264 49.23 -18.87 59.99
N GLN A 265 50.16 -18.10 59.44
CA GLN A 265 51.10 -17.29 60.22
C GLN A 265 50.43 -16.17 61.03
N ALA A 266 49.46 -15.47 60.43
CA ALA A 266 48.71 -14.41 61.10
C ALA A 266 47.88 -14.97 62.27
N LEU A 267 47.15 -16.08 62.05
CA LEU A 267 46.30 -16.69 63.07
C LEU A 267 47.12 -17.33 64.21
N THR A 268 48.26 -17.96 63.92
CA THR A 268 49.14 -18.50 64.97
C THR A 268 49.78 -17.38 65.80
N SER A 269 50.18 -16.27 65.18
CA SER A 269 50.67 -15.08 65.90
C SER A 269 49.63 -14.50 66.85
N ILE A 270 48.38 -14.37 66.39
CA ILE A 270 47.27 -13.90 67.24
C ILE A 270 46.97 -14.91 68.37
N GLY A 271 46.98 -16.21 68.06
CA GLY A 271 46.73 -17.28 69.04
C GLY A 271 47.81 -17.38 70.12
N GLY A 272 49.09 -17.31 69.75
CA GLY A 272 50.22 -17.39 70.68
C GLY A 272 50.19 -16.29 71.76
N GLN A 273 49.68 -15.11 71.40
CA GLN A 273 49.55 -14.01 72.34
C GLN A 273 48.38 -14.14 73.31
N ARG A 274 47.26 -14.73 72.87
CA ARG A 274 46.12 -15.01 73.77
C ARG A 274 46.52 -16.02 74.85
N VAL A 275 47.47 -16.90 74.54
CA VAL A 275 48.01 -17.92 75.45
C VAL A 275 49.25 -17.40 76.23
N GLY A 276 49.71 -16.17 75.96
CA GLY A 276 50.80 -15.52 76.70
C GLY A 276 52.21 -16.06 76.39
N ARG A 277 52.39 -16.79 75.28
CA ARG A 277 53.69 -17.33 74.87
C ARG A 277 54.48 -16.23 74.16
N LYS A 278 55.43 -15.60 74.86
CA LYS A 278 56.41 -14.67 74.29
C LYS A 278 57.36 -15.40 73.35
#